data_AF-A0AAW2AQZ3-F1
#
_entry.id   AF-A0AAW2AQZ3-F1
#
_cell.length_a   1.000
_cell.length_b   1.000
_cell.length_c   1.000
_cell.angle_alpha   90.00
_cell.angle_beta   90.00
_cell.angle_gamma   90.00
#
_symmetry.space_group_name_H-M   'P 1'
#
loop_
_entity.id
_entity.type
_entity.pdbx_description
1 polymer ?
#
loop_
_entity_poly.entity_id
_entity_poly.type
_entity_poly.pdbx_seq_one_letter_code
_entity_poly.pdbx_strand_id
1 'polypeptide(L)'
;GDEVRIKHSLNEKEKEFVAKRRNSVLESLQKLQIHCSQDEVPNIALLGSGGGERAMVALLGSLVQLQKTGLLDFILYLSGVSGSTWYKP
;
A
#
# COMPACT_ATOMS: atom_id res chain seq x y z
N GLY A 1 -6.36 1.02 31.91
CA GLY A 1 -5.64 2.24 31.54
C GLY A 1 -5.06 2.02 30.18
N ASP A 2 -5.00 3.05 29.34
CA ASP A 2 -4.40 2.90 28.01
C ASP A 2 -2.89 2.67 28.16
N GLU A 3 -2.43 1.51 27.72
CA GLU A 3 -1.01 1.15 27.71
C GLU A 3 -0.35 1.61 26.41
N VAL A 4 0.75 2.34 26.52
CA VAL A 4 1.56 2.77 25.37
C VAL A 4 2.47 1.62 24.94
N ARG A 5 2.42 1.24 23.66
CA ARG A 5 3.31 0.23 23.10
C ARG A 5 4.70 0.82 22.83
N ILE A 6 5.72 0.29 23.49
CA ILE A 6 7.13 0.62 23.27
C ILE A 6 7.85 -0.62 22.70
N LYS A 7 7.83 -0.79 21.37
CA LYS A 7 8.53 -1.87 20.65
C LYS A 7 8.94 -1.39 19.25
N HIS A 8 10.07 -1.88 18.72
CA HIS A 8 10.53 -1.59 17.36
C HIS A 8 9.88 -2.47 16.28
N SER A 9 9.12 -3.50 16.68
CA SER A 9 8.42 -4.40 15.76
C SER A 9 7.02 -3.89 15.43
N LEU A 10 6.53 -4.29 14.25
CA LEU A 10 5.14 -4.07 13.85
C LEU A 10 4.18 -4.61 14.91
N ASN A 11 3.04 -3.93 15.07
CA ASN A 11 1.96 -4.45 15.91
C ASN A 11 1.37 -5.73 15.27
N GLU A 12 0.71 -6.57 16.07
CA GLU A 12 0.23 -7.88 15.58
C GLU A 12 -0.79 -7.73 14.43
N LYS A 13 -1.67 -6.73 14.48
CA LYS A 13 -2.65 -6.47 13.42
C LYS A 13 -1.98 -6.13 12.09
N GLU A 14 -0.90 -5.36 12.14
CA GLU A 14 -0.15 -5.01 10.94
C GLU A 14 0.62 -6.22 10.39
N LYS A 15 1.21 -7.07 11.24
CA LYS A 15 1.83 -8.32 10.77
C LYS A 15 0.82 -9.23 10.08
N GLU A 16 -0.36 -9.41 10.68
CA GLU A 16 -1.46 -10.19 10.09
C GLU A 16 -1.92 -9.59 8.75
N PHE A 17 -2.06 -8.26 8.70
CA PHE A 17 -2.39 -7.56 7.46
C PHE A 17 -1.33 -7.80 6.38
N VAL A 18 -0.04 -7.64 6.70
CA VAL A 18 1.06 -7.85 5.75
C VAL A 18 1.06 -9.29 5.23
N ALA A 19 0.93 -10.28 6.11
CA ALA A 19 0.88 -11.69 5.71
C ALA A 19 -0.29 -11.97 4.76
N LYS A 20 -1.50 -11.46 5.09
CA LYS A 20 -2.68 -11.61 4.24
C LYS A 20 -2.52 -10.88 2.90
N ARG A 21 -1.99 -9.66 2.92
CA ARG A 21 -1.83 -8.83 1.72
C ARG A 21 -0.79 -9.41 0.77
N ARG A 22 0.31 -9.99 1.28
CA ARG A 22 1.31 -10.68 0.44
C ARG A 22 0.72 -11.82 -0.39
N ASN A 23 -0.24 -12.58 0.16
CA ASN A 23 -0.95 -13.61 -0.60
C ASN A 23 -1.73 -12.98 -1.77
N SER A 24 -2.47 -11.89 -1.52
CA SER A 24 -3.22 -11.19 -2.57
C SER A 24 -2.29 -10.56 -3.62
N VAL A 25 -1.13 -10.05 -3.21
CA VAL A 25 -0.11 -9.51 -4.14
C VAL A 25 0.42 -10.61 -5.03
N LEU A 26 0.74 -11.80 -4.48
CA LEU A 26 1.18 -12.95 -5.26
C LEU A 26 0.15 -13.36 -6.32
N GLU A 27 -1.12 -13.52 -5.91
CA GLU A 27 -2.22 -13.86 -6.83
C GLU A 27 -2.34 -12.85 -7.97
N SER A 28 -2.20 -11.56 -7.65
CA SER A 28 -2.27 -10.52 -8.67
C SER A 28 -1.03 -10.53 -9.58
N LEU A 29 0.18 -10.78 -9.05
CA LEU A 29 1.41 -10.86 -9.86
C LEU A 29 1.32 -11.99 -10.88
N GLN A 30 0.78 -13.13 -10.47
CA GLN A 30 0.51 -14.27 -11.34
C GLN A 30 -0.46 -13.93 -12.48
N LYS A 31 -1.49 -13.09 -12.24
CA LYS A 31 -2.41 -12.63 -13.29
C LYS A 31 -1.70 -11.81 -14.38
N LEU A 32 -0.63 -11.09 -14.02
CA LEU A 32 0.22 -10.36 -14.97
C LEU A 32 1.37 -11.20 -15.54
N GLN A 33 1.36 -12.53 -15.33
CA GLN A 33 2.41 -13.45 -15.79
C GLN A 33 3.79 -13.18 -15.15
N ILE A 34 3.81 -12.49 -14.01
CA ILE A 34 5.03 -12.27 -13.22
C ILE A 34 5.15 -13.43 -12.23
N HIS A 35 6.13 -14.29 -12.45
CA HIS A 35 6.35 -15.47 -11.62
C HIS A 35 7.27 -15.10 -10.45
N CYS A 36 6.79 -15.28 -9.23
CA CYS A 36 7.61 -15.21 -8.02
C CYS A 36 7.14 -16.24 -6.99
N SER A 37 8.04 -16.67 -6.11
CA SER A 37 7.66 -17.47 -4.94
C SER A 37 7.08 -16.58 -3.83
N GLN A 38 6.37 -17.18 -2.88
CA GLN A 38 5.75 -16.47 -1.76
C GLN A 38 6.76 -15.65 -0.93
N ASP A 39 7.98 -16.16 -0.78
CA ASP A 39 9.05 -15.49 -0.03
C ASP A 39 9.65 -14.31 -0.82
N GLU A 40 9.57 -14.35 -2.15
CA GLU A 40 10.09 -13.33 -3.06
C GLU A 40 9.08 -12.23 -3.39
N VAL A 41 7.84 -12.31 -2.90
CA VAL A 41 6.84 -11.26 -3.11
C VAL A 41 7.39 -9.91 -2.60
N PRO A 42 7.49 -8.87 -3.46
CA PRO A 42 8.04 -7.60 -3.05
C PRO A 42 7.05 -6.81 -2.19
N ASN A 43 7.58 -6.08 -1.21
CA ASN A 43 6.79 -5.12 -0.43
C ASN A 43 6.80 -3.77 -1.16
N ILE A 44 5.71 -3.43 -1.85
CA ILE A 44 5.62 -2.20 -2.65
C ILE A 44 4.84 -1.14 -1.86
N ALA A 45 5.39 0.07 -1.78
CA ALA A 45 4.76 1.22 -1.14
C ALA A 45 4.56 2.37 -2.13
N LEU A 46 3.38 3.02 -2.07
CA LEU A 46 3.08 4.25 -2.78
C LEU A 46 3.10 5.43 -1.80
N LEU A 47 3.83 6.49 -2.15
CA LEU A 47 4.06 7.64 -1.29
C LEU A 47 3.52 8.93 -1.93
N GLY A 48 2.51 9.53 -1.31
CA GLY A 48 1.93 10.82 -1.70
C GLY A 48 2.64 11.99 -1.02
N SER A 49 2.97 13.02 -1.78
CA SER A 49 3.62 14.23 -1.27
C SER A 49 2.62 15.26 -0.71
N GLY A 50 3.11 16.29 -0.03
CA GLY A 50 2.31 17.44 0.37
C GLY A 50 2.08 18.43 -0.77
N GLY A 51 1.12 19.34 -0.60
CA GLY A 51 0.83 20.38 -1.61
C GLY A 51 -0.65 20.69 -1.80
N GLY A 52 -1.45 20.55 -0.74
CA GLY A 52 -2.88 20.81 -0.76
C GLY A 52 -3.65 20.00 -1.80
N GLU A 53 -4.65 20.63 -2.41
CA GLU A 53 -5.56 20.02 -3.37
C GLU A 53 -4.82 19.46 -4.59
N ARG A 54 -3.72 20.12 -4.99
CA ARG A 54 -2.91 19.69 -6.14
C ARG A 54 -2.27 18.33 -5.90
N ALA A 55 -1.75 18.10 -4.69
CA ALA A 55 -1.20 16.81 -4.31
C ALA A 55 -2.28 15.73 -4.17
N MET A 56 -3.46 16.09 -3.66
CA MET A 56 -4.61 15.19 -3.59
C MET A 56 -5.05 14.72 -4.98
N VAL A 57 -5.27 15.64 -5.93
CA VAL A 57 -5.72 15.31 -7.29
C VAL A 57 -4.67 14.49 -8.04
N ALA A 58 -3.38 14.82 -7.88
CA ALA A 58 -2.29 14.05 -8.48
C ALA A 58 -2.22 12.60 -7.95
N LEU A 59 -2.38 12.41 -6.64
CA LEU A 59 -2.44 11.08 -6.03
C LEU A 59 -3.66 10.29 -6.53
N LEU A 60 -4.84 10.92 -6.56
CA LEU A 60 -6.05 10.29 -7.08
C LEU A 60 -5.89 9.82 -8.53
N GLY A 61 -5.35 10.68 -9.40
CA GLY A 61 -5.08 10.30 -10.80
C GLY A 61 -4.12 9.11 -10.92
N SER A 62 -3.09 9.07 -10.06
CA SER A 62 -2.14 7.96 -10.00
C SER A 62 -2.82 6.65 -9.57
N LEU A 63 -3.66 6.69 -8.52
CA LEU A 63 -4.41 5.53 -8.04
C LEU A 63 -5.39 4.99 -9.09
N VAL A 64 -6.09 5.88 -9.79
CA VAL A 64 -6.99 5.51 -10.89
C VAL A 64 -6.22 4.79 -12.00
N GLN A 65 -5.04 5.29 -12.37
CA GLN A 65 -4.23 4.64 -13.39
C GLN A 65 -3.65 3.29 -12.93
N LEU A 66 -3.25 3.19 -11.66
CA LEU A 66 -2.79 1.93 -11.05
C LEU A 66 -3.90 0.88 -11.02
N GLN A 67 -5.15 1.29 -10.74
CA GLN A 67 -6.29 0.39 -10.80
C GLN A 67 -6.55 -0.09 -12.23
N LYS A 68 -6.56 0.81 -13.22
CA LYS A 68 -6.78 0.47 -14.64
C LYS A 68 -5.72 -0.48 -15.20
N THR A 69 -4.50 -0.41 -14.67
CA THR A 69 -3.38 -1.27 -15.08
C THR A 69 -3.25 -2.55 -14.25
N GLY A 70 -4.13 -2.76 -13.26
CA GLY A 70 -4.07 -3.91 -12.37
C GLY A 70 -2.90 -3.87 -11.36
N LEU A 71 -2.18 -2.76 -11.27
CA LEU A 71 -1.01 -2.59 -10.40
C LEU A 71 -1.38 -2.19 -8.97
N LEU A 72 -2.58 -1.64 -8.76
CA LEU A 72 -3.02 -1.21 -7.42
C LEU A 72 -3.06 -2.38 -6.42
N ASP A 73 -3.35 -3.58 -6.89
CA ASP A 73 -3.40 -4.79 -6.06
C ASP A 73 -2.02 -5.24 -5.57
N PHE A 74 -0.92 -4.71 -6.13
CA PHE A 74 0.45 -5.00 -5.68
C PHE A 74 0.90 -4.14 -4.51
N ILE A 75 0.21 -3.04 -4.26
CA ILE A 75 0.62 -2.08 -3.25
C ILE A 75 0.30 -2.66 -1.87
N LEU A 76 1.33 -2.74 -1.03
CA LEU A 76 1.24 -3.14 0.36
C LEU A 76 0.93 -1.95 1.27
N TYR A 77 1.61 -0.83 1.04
CA TYR A 77 1.45 0.39 1.83
C TYR A 77 1.13 1.60 0.96
N LEU A 78 0.14 2.38 1.38
CA LEU A 78 -0.10 3.72 0.88
C LEU A 78 0.16 4.69 2.02
N SER A 79 1.10 5.60 1.82
CA SER A 79 1.39 6.67 2.76
C SER A 79 1.27 8.02 2.07
N GLY A 80 0.98 9.06 2.83
CA GLY A 80 0.84 10.41 2.33
C GLY A 80 1.06 11.43 3.42
N VAL A 81 1.41 12.65 3.03
CA VAL A 81 1.52 13.79 3.94
C VAL A 81 0.70 14.96 3.41
N SER A 82 0.14 15.78 4.31
CA SER A 82 -0.59 17.01 3.97
C SER A 82 -1.67 16.76 2.90
N GLY A 83 -1.62 17.42 1.75
CA GLY A 83 -2.64 17.31 0.69
C GLY A 83 -2.98 15.87 0.27
N SER A 84 -1.98 14.99 0.16
CA SER A 84 -2.24 13.58 -0.17
C SER A 84 -3.02 12.80 0.89
N THR A 85 -3.09 13.26 2.15
CA THR A 85 -3.90 12.60 3.19
C THR A 85 -5.38 12.97 3.11
N TRP A 86 -5.76 13.95 2.29
CA TRP A 86 -7.16 14.33 2.09
C TRP A 86 -7.89 13.35 1.18
N TYR A 87 -7.14 12.64 0.35
CA TYR A 87 -7.66 11.47 -0.34
C TYR A 87 -8.09 10.43 0.71
N LYS A 88 -9.37 10.10 0.70
CA LYS A 88 -9.89 8.95 1.45
C LYS A 88 -10.11 7.80 0.48
N PRO A 89 -9.48 6.63 0.71
CA PRO A 89 -9.73 5.42 -0.07
C PRO A 89 -11.16 4.89 0.13
#